data_AF-A0A933UQP2-F1
#
_entry.id   AF-A0A933UQP2-F1
#
_cell.length_a   1.000
_cell.length_b   1.000
_cell.length_c   1.000
_cell.angle_alpha   90.00
_cell.angle_beta   90.00
_cell.angle_gamma   90.00
#
_symmetry.space_group_name_H-M   'P 1'
#
loop_
_entity.id
_entity.type
_entity.pdbx_description
1 polymer ?
#
loop_
_entity_poly.entity_id
_entity_poly.type
_entity_poly.pdbx_seq_one_letter_code
_entity_poly.pdbx_strand_id
1 'polypeptide(L)' 'EQRTDLLDAYSDTATRRVWRATHFSWWMTSMLHRSPGSDPFDDQLQLSQLRYVTASDAAATSLAENYTGLPFTP' A
#
# COMPACT_ATOMS: atom_id res chain seq x y z
N GLU A 1 1.58 27.49 -27.20
CA GLU A 1 1.58 26.27 -28.02
C GLU A 1 0.96 25.12 -27.23
N GLN A 2 0.25 24.19 -27.88
CA GLN A 2 -0.39 23.05 -27.23
C GLN A 2 0.64 21.95 -26.90
N ARG A 3 0.95 21.77 -25.61
CA ARG A 3 1.82 20.73 -25.05
C ARG A 3 1.05 19.41 -24.86
N THR A 4 0.75 18.70 -25.95
CA THR A 4 0.00 17.43 -25.87
C THR A 4 0.80 16.30 -25.22
N ASP A 5 2.14 16.38 -25.25
CA ASP A 5 3.08 15.47 -24.59
C ASP A 5 2.78 15.27 -23.10
N LEU A 6 2.31 16.32 -22.42
CA LEU A 6 1.96 16.27 -21.00
C LEU A 6 0.71 15.44 -20.72
N LEU A 7 -0.27 15.47 -21.62
CA LEU A 7 -1.48 14.66 -21.50
C LEU A 7 -1.19 13.19 -21.80
N ASP A 8 -0.33 12.92 -22.78
CA ASP A 8 0.09 11.55 -23.11
C ASP A 8 0.82 10.88 -21.93
N ALA A 9 1.63 11.63 -21.18
CA ALA A 9 2.35 11.14 -20.00
C ALA A 9 1.51 11.04 -18.71
N TYR A 10 0.29 11.59 -18.70
CA TYR A 10 -0.54 11.68 -17.50
C TYR A 10 -0.83 10.31 -16.88
N SER A 11 -1.33 9.38 -17.69
CA SER A 11 -1.78 8.07 -17.21
C SER A 11 -0.63 7.30 -16.59
N ASP A 12 0.54 7.28 -17.22
CA ASP A 12 1.73 6.65 -16.67
C ASP A 12 2.13 7.29 -15.32
N THR A 13 2.12 8.62 -15.24
CA THR A 13 2.47 9.36 -14.03
C THR A 13 1.51 9.11 -12.88
N ALA A 14 0.20 9.22 -13.13
CA ALA A 14 -0.83 9.02 -12.12
C ALA A 14 -0.87 7.56 -11.63
N THR A 15 -0.75 6.61 -12.56
CA THR A 15 -0.92 5.18 -12.27
C THR A 15 0.16 4.64 -11.33
N ARG A 16 1.39 5.19 -11.36
CA ARG A 16 2.44 4.86 -10.37
C ARG A 16 1.99 5.10 -8.93
N ARG A 17 1.38 6.26 -8.66
CA ARG A 17 0.89 6.61 -7.33
C ARG A 17 -0.36 5.81 -6.97
N VAL A 18 -1.28 5.66 -7.92
CA VAL A 18 -2.51 4.87 -7.73
C VAL A 18 -2.19 3.45 -7.31
N TRP A 19 -1.31 2.74 -8.01
CA TRP A 19 -0.97 1.37 -7.64
C TRP A 19 -0.27 1.26 -6.29
N ARG A 20 0.57 2.24 -5.93
CA ARG A 20 1.20 2.22 -4.61
C ARG A 20 0.18 2.41 -3.48
N ALA A 21 -0.78 3.32 -3.65
CA ALA A 21 -1.89 3.50 -2.72
C ALA A 21 -2.80 2.26 -2.66
N THR A 22 -3.14 1.68 -3.82
CA THR A 22 -3.94 0.45 -3.91
C THR A 22 -3.27 -0.72 -3.20
N HIS A 23 -1.97 -0.92 -3.41
CA HIS A 23 -1.21 -1.97 -2.71
C HIS A 23 -1.24 -1.77 -1.19
N PHE A 24 -1.03 -0.55 -0.70
CA PHE A 24 -1.10 -0.26 0.73
C PHE A 24 -2.49 -0.54 1.31
N SER A 25 -3.55 -0.10 0.63
CA SER A 25 -4.94 -0.35 1.04
C SER A 25 -5.27 -1.84 1.08
N TRP A 26 -4.86 -2.60 0.05
CA TRP A 26 -5.03 -4.05 0.01
C TRP A 26 -4.26 -4.75 1.14
N TRP A 27 -3.02 -4.35 1.39
CA TRP A 27 -2.19 -4.91 2.45
C TRP A 27 -2.79 -4.69 3.84
N MET A 28 -3.21 -3.46 4.16
CA MET A 28 -3.89 -3.14 5.42
C MET A 28 -5.20 -3.91 5.57
N THR A 29 -5.98 -4.03 4.50
CA THR A 29 -7.24 -4.79 4.52
C THR A 29 -6.98 -6.26 4.81
N SER A 30 -6.03 -6.88 4.10
CA SER A 30 -5.64 -8.28 4.26
C SER A 30 -5.03 -8.58 5.62
N MET A 31 -4.35 -7.61 6.23
CA MET A 31 -3.74 -7.76 7.55
C MET A 31 -4.75 -7.59 8.70
N LEU A 32 -5.76 -6.74 8.54
CA LEU A 32 -6.63 -6.32 9.66
C LEU A 32 -8.04 -6.92 9.63
N HIS A 33 -8.47 -7.51 8.51
CA HIS A 33 -9.79 -8.11 8.38
C HIS A 33 -9.71 -9.63 8.25
N ARG A 34 -10.66 -10.34 8.86
CA ARG A 34 -10.78 -11.78 8.69
C ARG A 34 -11.51 -12.10 7.39
N SER A 35 -10.89 -12.88 6.53
CA SER A 35 -11.53 -13.38 5.30
C SER A 35 -12.53 -14.50 5.63
N PRO A 36 -13.72 -14.50 5.03
CA PRO A 36 -14.64 -15.62 5.12
C PRO A 36 -13.97 -16.90 4.60
N GLY A 37 -13.98 -17.97 5.40
CA GLY A 37 -13.37 -19.24 5.03
C GLY A 37 -11.83 -19.29 5.09
N SER A 38 -11.19 -18.32 5.77
CA SER A 38 -9.76 -18.39 6.09
C SER A 38 -9.43 -19.66 6.88
N ASP A 39 -8.28 -20.26 6.59
CA ASP A 39 -7.78 -21.41 7.31
C ASP A 39 -6.85 -20.99 8.48
N PRO A 40 -6.51 -21.91 9.40
CA PRO A 40 -5.63 -21.59 10.53
C PRO A 40 -4.21 -21.13 10.12
N PHE A 41 -3.74 -21.49 8.93
CA PHE A 41 -2.43 -21.06 8.42
C PHE A 41 -2.47 -19.60 8.00
N ASP A 42 -3.50 -19.19 7.26
CA ASP A 42 -3.72 -17.80 6.85
C ASP A 42 -3.86 -16.87 8.06
N ASP A 43 -4.59 -17.30 9.09
CA ASP A 43 -4.74 -16.57 10.35
C ASP A 43 -3.37 -16.34 11.04
N GLN A 44 -2.51 -17.37 11.06
CA GLN A 44 -1.17 -17.23 11.66
C GLN A 44 -0.26 -16.33 10.83
N LEU A 45 -0.38 -16.37 9.51
CA LEU A 45 0.37 -15.48 8.62
C LEU A 45 -0.06 -14.02 8.83
N GLN A 46 -1.37 -13.76 8.91
CA GLN A 46 -1.93 -12.44 9.21
C GLN A 46 -1.40 -11.89 10.55
N LEU A 47 -1.45 -12.70 11.60
CA LEU A 47 -0.94 -12.30 12.92
C LEU A 47 0.58 -12.07 12.92
N SER A 48 1.32 -12.87 12.15
CA SER A 48 2.77 -12.69 11.99
C SER A 48 3.10 -11.34 11.35
N GLN A 49 2.38 -10.96 10.30
CA GLN A 49 2.53 -9.65 9.67
C GLN A 49 2.22 -8.52 10.63
N LEU A 50 1.09 -8.60 11.36
CA LEU A 50 0.70 -7.58 12.32
C LEU A 50 1.76 -7.42 13.43
N ARG A 51 2.27 -8.53 13.97
CA ARG A 51 3.35 -8.49 14.98
C ARG A 51 4.61 -7.83 14.45
N TYR A 52 4.99 -8.11 13.20
CA TYR A 52 6.17 -7.49 12.61
C TYR A 52 6.00 -5.97 12.49
N VAL A 53 4.83 -5.52 12.02
CA VAL A 53 4.52 -4.09 11.88
C VAL A 53 4.56 -3.36 13.22
N THR A 54 4.06 -3.97 14.29
CA THR A 54 3.96 -3.31 15.60
C THR A 54 5.23 -3.42 16.45
N ALA A 55 6.12 -4.36 16.14
CA ALA A 55 7.33 -4.59 16.92
C ALA A 55 8.64 -4.11 16.24
N SER A 56 8.61 -3.80 14.95
CA SER A 56 9.79 -3.36 14.19
C SER A 56 9.68 -1.90 13.76
N ASP A 57 10.63 -1.06 14.17
CA ASP A 57 10.67 0.35 13.78
C ASP A 57 10.71 0.54 12.26
N ALA A 58 11.44 -0.32 11.54
CA ALA A 58 11.51 -0.27 10.08
C ALA A 58 10.16 -0.56 9.43
N ALA A 59 9.42 -1.53 9.96
CA ALA A 59 8.09 -1.88 9.46
C ALA A 59 7.06 -0.80 9.81
N ALA A 60 7.11 -0.27 11.03
CA ALA A 60 6.28 0.84 11.49
C ALA A 60 6.53 2.11 10.67
N THR A 61 7.78 2.40 10.32
CA THR A 61 8.16 3.53 9.44
C THR A 61 7.54 3.36 8.06
N SER A 62 7.66 2.18 7.45
CA SER A 62 7.03 1.89 6.16
C SER A 62 5.50 2.05 6.21
N LEU A 63 4.85 1.61 7.29
CA LEU A 63 3.43 1.87 7.50
C LEU A 63 3.15 3.37 7.55
N ALA A 64 3.90 4.13 8.35
CA ALA A 64 3.70 5.56 8.53
C ALA A 64 3.83 6.33 7.21
N GLU A 65 4.90 6.09 6.44
CA GLU A 65 5.14 6.73 5.14
C GLU A 65 3.97 6.53 4.16
N ASN A 66 3.39 5.33 4.15
CA ASN A 66 2.28 5.02 3.26
C ASN A 66 0.95 5.56 3.81
N TYR A 67 0.76 5.56 5.13
CA TYR A 67 -0.45 6.06 5.77
C TYR A 67 -0.58 7.59 5.70
N THR A 68 0.53 8.32 5.84
CA THR A 68 0.55 9.80 5.70
C THR A 68 0.47 10.25 4.24
N GLY A 69 0.63 9.31 3.29
CA GLY A 69 0.65 9.58 1.86
C GLY A 69 2.05 9.91 1.36
N LEU A 70 2.40 9.33 0.21
CA LEU A 70 3.68 9.54 -0.43
C LEU A 70 3.78 10.94 -1.06
N PRO A 71 4.99 11.48 -1.28
CA PRO A 71 5.16 12.75 -1.98
C PRO A 71 4.62 12.67 -3.42
N PHE A 72 4.13 13.78 -3.95
CA PHE A 72 3.89 13.88 -5.39
C PHE A 72 5.24 13.90 -6.11
N THR A 73 5.37 13.10 -7.17
CA THR A 73 6.49 13.22 -8.08
C THR A 73 6.49 14.66 -8.65
N PRO A 74 7.64 15.36 -8.68
CA PRO A 74 7.73 16.65 -9.35
C PRO A 74 7.32 16.56 -10.83
#